data_AF-A0A4U9VHZ7-F1
#
_entry.id   AF-A0A4U9VHZ7-F1
#
_cell.length_a   1.000
_cell.length_b   1.000
_cell.length_c   1.000
_cell.angle_alpha   90.00
_cell.angle_beta   90.00
_cell.angle_gamma   90.00
#
_symmetry.space_group_name_H-M   'P 1'
#
loop_
_entity.id
_entity.type
_entity.pdbx_description
1 polymer ?
#
loop_
_entity_poly.entity_id
_entity_poly.type
_entity_poly.pdbx_seq_one_letter_code
_entity_poly.pdbx_strand_id
1 'polypeptide(L)'
;MMKGTIENRFKTSRTLGGIPMRSDWREQLKNSELTGLMQRLESMPRETLVEWLQWHKPKGNYTDRKCLDNGAPLLSKAKAVEYTYKEILYIHLRKQHNDFPAATGQLLFKN
;
A
#
# COMPACT_ATOMS: atom_id res chain seq x y z
N MET A 1 -22.07 3.98 25.03
CA MET A 1 -21.23 3.24 24.07
C MET A 1 -20.41 4.25 23.28
N MET A 2 -19.13 4.42 23.61
CA MET A 2 -18.24 5.40 22.97
C MET A 2 -17.74 4.83 21.63
N LYS A 3 -18.08 5.48 20.52
CA LYS A 3 -17.45 5.24 19.21
C LYS A 3 -16.09 5.92 19.23
N GLY A 4 -15.02 5.14 19.38
CA GLY A 4 -13.65 5.62 19.17
C GLY A 4 -13.43 5.84 17.68
N THR A 5 -13.54 7.09 17.24
CA THR A 5 -13.08 7.51 15.91
C THR A 5 -11.57 7.36 15.88
N ILE A 6 -11.04 6.46 15.04
CA ILE A 6 -9.61 6.34 14.80
C ILE A 6 -9.17 7.62 14.09
N GLU A 7 -8.62 8.57 14.86
CA GLU A 7 -8.02 9.77 14.32
C GLU A 7 -6.78 9.39 13.51
N ASN A 8 -6.92 9.50 12.20
CA ASN A 8 -5.90 9.18 11.24
C ASN A 8 -4.80 10.27 11.27
N ARG A 9 -3.62 9.94 11.83
CA ARG A 9 -2.49 10.85 12.04
C ARG A 9 -1.51 10.92 10.86
N PHE A 10 -1.96 10.77 9.62
CA PHE A 10 -1.10 11.03 8.47
C PHE A 10 -1.00 12.54 8.23
N LYS A 11 0.11 13.14 8.68
CA LYS A 11 0.43 14.55 8.46
C LYS A 11 0.60 14.80 6.95
N THR A 12 -0.35 15.53 6.38
CA THR A 12 -0.30 16.09 5.02
C THR A 12 0.72 17.21 4.92
N SER A 13 1.71 17.06 4.04
CA SER A 13 2.53 18.18 3.58
C SER A 13 2.29 18.47 2.09
N ARG A 14 1.72 19.66 1.89
CA ARG A 14 1.79 20.57 0.73
C ARG A 14 1.02 20.22 -0.56
N THR A 15 0.04 21.08 -0.82
CA THR A 15 -0.85 21.25 -1.98
C THR A 15 -0.15 21.81 -3.22
N LEU A 16 -0.44 21.22 -4.39
CA LEU A 16 -0.46 21.86 -5.71
C LEU A 16 -1.79 21.46 -6.38
N GLY A 17 -2.46 22.43 -7.00
CA GLY A 17 -3.91 22.41 -7.30
C GLY A 17 -4.44 21.21 -8.08
N GLY A 18 -5.62 20.74 -7.67
CA GLY A 18 -6.41 19.77 -8.44
C GLY A 18 -7.35 18.96 -7.56
N ILE A 19 -8.56 19.49 -7.32
CA ILE A 19 -9.70 18.83 -6.62
C ILE A 19 -9.34 18.46 -5.16
N PRO A 20 -10.22 18.62 -4.17
CA PRO A 20 -10.00 18.00 -2.88
C PRO A 20 -10.11 16.49 -3.11
N MET A 21 -8.99 15.85 -3.47
CA MET A 21 -8.85 14.41 -3.50
C MET A 21 -9.22 14.00 -2.09
N ARG A 22 -10.46 13.52 -1.91
CA ARG A 22 -10.85 12.87 -0.65
C ARG A 22 -9.76 11.87 -0.41
N SER A 23 -8.96 12.14 0.61
CA SER A 23 -7.77 11.40 0.96
C SER A 23 -8.14 9.94 1.13
N ASP A 24 -8.14 9.16 0.04
CA ASP A 24 -8.44 7.74 0.10
C ASP A 24 -7.31 7.16 0.93
N TRP A 25 -7.66 6.69 2.14
CA TRP A 25 -6.68 6.15 3.08
C TRP A 25 -5.89 5.00 2.44
N ARG A 26 -6.46 4.33 1.42
CA ARG A 26 -5.79 3.27 0.67
C ARG A 26 -4.66 3.81 -0.20
N GLU A 27 -4.87 4.96 -0.83
CA GLU A 27 -3.81 5.70 -1.54
C GLU A 27 -2.75 6.24 -0.57
N GLN A 28 -3.16 6.72 0.61
CA GLN A 28 -2.21 7.16 1.64
C GLN A 28 -1.34 6.01 2.14
N LEU A 29 -1.95 4.84 2.40
CA LEU A 29 -1.21 3.65 2.82
C LEU A 29 -0.26 3.15 1.72
N LYS A 30 -0.71 3.16 0.46
CA LYS A 30 0.11 2.80 -0.72
C LYS A 30 1.37 3.66 -0.82
N ASN A 31 1.28 4.93 -0.45
CA ASN A 31 2.37 5.91 -0.54
C ASN A 31 3.05 6.17 0.82
N SER A 32 2.79 5.33 1.83
CA SER A 32 3.39 5.51 3.16
C SER A 32 4.88 5.16 3.17
N GLU A 33 5.67 5.97 3.87
CA GLU A 33 7.09 5.72 4.13
C GLU A 33 7.35 4.32 4.71
N LEU A 34 8.46 3.68 4.32
CA LEU A 34 8.82 2.36 4.82
C LEU A 34 9.21 2.37 6.30
N THR A 35 9.74 3.49 6.79
CA THR A 35 10.11 3.65 8.21
C THR A 35 8.89 3.51 9.10
N GLY A 36 8.92 2.53 10.00
CA GLY A 36 7.83 2.24 10.93
C GLY A 36 6.59 1.60 10.29
N LEU A 37 6.67 1.17 9.02
CA LEU A 37 5.51 0.64 8.29
C LEU A 37 4.99 -0.64 8.94
N MET A 38 5.87 -1.57 9.33
CA MET A 38 5.47 -2.84 9.95
C MET A 38 4.65 -2.60 11.23
N GLN A 39 5.14 -1.78 12.16
CA GLN A 39 4.41 -1.49 13.41
C GLN A 39 3.05 -0.83 13.14
N ARG A 40 2.96 0.05 12.14
CA ARG A 40 1.68 0.65 11.74
C ARG A 40 0.73 -0.43 11.22
N LEU A 41 1.16 -1.31 10.33
CA LEU A 41 0.34 -2.38 9.79
C LEU A 41 -0.13 -3.35 10.89
N GLU A 42 0.75 -3.71 11.84
CA GLU A 42 0.39 -4.55 12.99
C GLU A 42 -0.69 -3.92 13.87
N SER A 43 -0.73 -2.60 13.97
CA SER A 43 -1.76 -1.86 14.70
C SER A 43 -3.12 -1.83 13.98
N MET A 44 -3.15 -2.08 12.67
CA MET A 44 -4.38 -2.03 11.88
C MET A 44 -5.26 -3.28 12.09
N PRO A 45 -6.59 -3.14 11.99
CA PRO A 45 -7.49 -4.29 11.95
C PRO A 45 -7.20 -5.17 10.74
N ARG A 46 -7.43 -6.49 10.89
CA ARG A 46 -7.28 -7.46 9.80
C ARG A 46 -8.17 -7.07 8.62
N GLU A 47 -9.39 -6.64 8.89
CA GLU A 47 -10.41 -6.30 7.90
C GLU A 47 -9.96 -5.11 7.05
N THR A 48 -9.33 -4.11 7.67
CA THR A 48 -8.76 -2.96 6.96
C THR A 48 -7.61 -3.38 6.05
N LEU A 49 -6.74 -4.29 6.51
CA LEU A 49 -5.65 -4.82 5.68
C LEU A 49 -6.18 -5.65 4.50
N VAL A 50 -7.19 -6.49 4.73
CA VAL A 50 -7.87 -7.26 3.70
C VAL A 50 -8.55 -6.35 2.67
N GLU A 51 -9.22 -5.29 3.13
CA GLU A 51 -9.84 -4.30 2.25
C GLU A 51 -8.78 -3.63 1.37
N TRP A 52 -7.65 -3.23 1.96
CA TRP A 52 -6.56 -2.62 1.21
C TRP A 52 -5.98 -3.57 0.16
N LEU A 53 -5.71 -4.83 0.53
CA LEU A 53 -5.22 -5.86 -0.39
C LEU A 53 -6.20 -6.12 -1.53
N GLN A 54 -7.48 -6.21 -1.22
CA GLN A 54 -8.54 -6.42 -2.21
C GLN A 54 -8.71 -5.20 -3.14
N TRP A 55 -8.51 -3.99 -2.64
CA TRP A 55 -8.49 -2.78 -3.47
C TRP A 55 -7.24 -2.72 -4.36
N HIS A 56 -6.06 -3.02 -3.82
CA HIS A 56 -4.80 -2.94 -4.55
C HIS A 56 -4.65 -4.05 -5.60
N LYS A 57 -5.09 -5.26 -5.25
CA LYS A 57 -5.00 -6.48 -6.08
C LYS A 57 -6.39 -7.12 -6.18
N PRO A 58 -7.28 -6.59 -7.04
CA PRO A 58 -8.68 -7.03 -7.08
C PRO A 58 -8.87 -8.50 -7.47
N LYS A 59 -7.89 -9.09 -8.16
CA LYS A 59 -7.90 -10.50 -8.57
C LYS A 59 -7.43 -11.47 -7.47
N GLY A 60 -6.90 -10.98 -6.36
CA GLY A 60 -6.45 -11.85 -5.27
C GLY A 60 -7.60 -12.40 -4.43
N ASN A 61 -7.31 -13.50 -3.74
CA ASN A 61 -8.23 -14.20 -2.84
C ASN A 61 -7.96 -13.77 -1.39
N TYR A 62 -8.37 -12.54 -1.04
CA TYR A 62 -8.10 -11.96 0.27
C TYR A 62 -9.32 -11.92 1.19
N THR A 63 -10.51 -11.65 0.63
CA THR A 63 -11.76 -11.64 1.41
C THR A 63 -12.16 -13.05 1.79
N ASP A 64 -12.78 -13.21 2.95
CA ASP A 64 -13.24 -14.52 3.43
C ASP A 64 -14.13 -15.23 2.41
N ARG A 65 -15.04 -14.49 1.75
CA ARG A 65 -15.89 -15.02 0.67
C ARG A 65 -15.05 -15.66 -0.44
N LYS A 66 -14.09 -14.93 -1.00
CA LYS A 66 -13.19 -15.47 -2.03
C LYS A 66 -12.31 -16.61 -1.54
N CYS A 67 -11.87 -16.57 -0.29
CA CYS A 67 -11.12 -17.69 0.28
C CYS A 67 -11.98 -18.96 0.27
N LEU A 68 -13.21 -18.88 0.77
CA LEU A 68 -14.16 -19.99 0.79
C LEU A 68 -14.54 -20.46 -0.63
N ASP A 69 -14.87 -19.53 -1.53
CA ASP A 69 -15.27 -19.84 -2.91
C ASP A 69 -14.14 -20.56 -3.69
N ASN A 70 -12.87 -20.29 -3.36
CA ASN A 70 -11.71 -20.88 -4.02
C ASN A 70 -11.04 -22.01 -3.21
N GLY A 71 -11.63 -22.46 -2.09
CA GLY A 71 -11.04 -23.49 -1.22
C GLY A 71 -9.70 -23.08 -0.59
N ALA A 72 -9.43 -21.78 -0.47
CA ALA A 72 -8.22 -21.24 0.13
C ALA A 72 -8.44 -20.98 1.64
N PRO A 73 -7.38 -21.11 2.47
CA PRO A 73 -7.48 -20.79 3.88
C PRO A 73 -7.79 -19.30 4.10
N LEU A 74 -8.54 -18.99 5.16
CA LEU A 74 -8.81 -17.60 5.55
C LEU A 74 -7.52 -16.87 5.87
N LEU A 75 -7.45 -15.60 5.48
CA LEU A 75 -6.28 -14.78 5.71
C LEU A 75 -6.21 -14.35 7.19
N SER A 76 -5.20 -14.84 7.91
CA SER A 76 -4.92 -14.42 9.28
C SER A 76 -4.42 -12.97 9.33
N LYS A 77 -4.54 -12.32 10.50
CA LYS A 77 -4.03 -10.95 10.69
C LYS A 77 -2.54 -10.85 10.35
N ALA A 78 -1.73 -11.79 10.83
CA ALA A 78 -0.29 -11.81 10.56
C ALA A 78 0.02 -11.89 9.06
N LYS A 79 -0.69 -12.76 8.31
CA LYS A 79 -0.53 -12.85 6.86
C LYS A 79 -1.01 -11.60 6.13
N ALA A 80 -2.10 -10.98 6.59
CA ALA A 80 -2.60 -9.73 6.01
C ALA A 80 -1.57 -8.59 6.17
N VAL A 81 -0.93 -8.49 7.34
CA VAL A 81 0.18 -7.55 7.60
C VAL A 81 1.34 -7.83 6.64
N GLU A 82 1.80 -9.08 6.60
CA GLU A 82 2.93 -9.50 5.77
C GLU A 82 2.70 -9.19 4.28
N TYR A 83 1.53 -9.54 3.76
CA TYR A 83 1.19 -9.32 2.35
C TYR A 83 1.08 -7.82 2.04
N THR A 84 0.47 -7.05 2.94
CA THR A 84 0.37 -5.59 2.77
C THR A 84 1.76 -4.94 2.77
N TYR A 85 2.64 -5.34 3.70
CA TYR A 85 4.01 -4.86 3.76
C TYR A 85 4.79 -5.16 2.48
N LYS A 86 4.70 -6.41 1.99
CA LYS A 86 5.38 -6.85 0.75
C LYS A 86 4.92 -6.05 -0.47
N GLU A 87 3.61 -5.80 -0.62
CA GLU A 87 3.09 -5.02 -1.75
C GLU A 87 3.54 -3.56 -1.67
N ILE A 88 3.48 -2.92 -0.49
CA ILE A 88 3.96 -1.55 -0.34
C ILE A 88 5.48 -1.46 -0.60
N LEU A 89 6.26 -2.42 -0.12
CA LEU A 89 7.69 -2.50 -0.41
C LEU A 89 7.96 -2.63 -1.91
N TYR A 90 7.22 -3.50 -2.60
CA TYR A 90 7.34 -3.67 -4.04
C TYR A 90 7.02 -2.39 -4.81
N ILE A 91 6.01 -1.63 -4.38
CA ILE A 91 5.67 -0.32 -4.96
C ILE A 91 6.83 0.67 -4.80
N HIS A 92 7.48 0.71 -3.63
CA HIS A 92 8.63 1.58 -3.40
C HIS A 92 9.82 1.22 -4.28
N LEU A 93 10.16 -0.08 -4.33
CA LEU A 93 11.26 -0.57 -5.17
C LEU A 93 11.02 -0.25 -6.66
N ARG A 94 9.79 -0.43 -7.13
CA ARG A 94 9.42 -0.13 -8.51
C ARG A 94 9.51 1.37 -8.82
N LYS A 95 9.11 2.23 -7.88
CA LYS A 95 9.26 3.70 -8.03
C LYS A 95 10.73 4.07 -8.13
N GLN A 96 11.58 3.60 -7.21
CA GLN A 96 13.02 3.85 -7.24
C GLN A 96 13.67 3.42 -8.56
N HIS A 97 13.27 2.27 -9.12
CA HIS A 97 13.77 1.82 -10.42
C HIS A 97 13.28 2.68 -11.60
N ASN A 98 12.06 3.21 -11.53
CA ASN A 98 11.51 4.08 -12.58
C ASN A 98 11.99 5.53 -12.47
N ASP A 99 12.37 5.97 -11.26
CA ASP A 99 12.91 7.31 -10.99
C ASP A 99 14.40 7.42 -11.36
N PHE A 100 15.06 6.30 -11.69
CA PHE A 100 16.30 6.34 -12.43
C PHE A 100 15.99 6.84 -13.85
N PRO A 101 16.48 8.02 -14.26
CA PRO A 101 16.38 8.40 -15.65
C PRO A 101 17.09 7.33 -16.46
N ALA A 102 16.55 6.99 -17.64
CA ALA A 102 17.38 6.50 -18.71
C ALA A 102 18.42 7.59 -19.00
N ALA A 103 19.47 7.65 -18.19
CA ALA A 103 20.58 8.56 -18.37
C ALA A 103 21.29 8.11 -19.65
N THR A 104 20.87 8.74 -20.74
CA THR A 104 21.76 9.24 -21.78
C THR A 104 22.92 8.32 -22.08
N GLY A 105 22.62 7.17 -22.69
CA GLY A 105 23.59 6.44 -23.48
C GLY A 105 23.96 7.22 -24.75
N GLN A 106 24.49 8.43 -24.62
CA GLN A 106 25.36 8.97 -25.66
C GLN A 106 26.69 8.24 -25.49
N LEU A 107 26.81 7.11 -26.17
CA LEU A 107 28.10 6.51 -26.48
C LEU A 107 28.87 7.54 -27.32
N LEU A 108 29.69 8.34 -26.63
CA LEU A 108 30.67 9.21 -27.26
C LEU A 108 31.79 8.32 -27.80
N PHE A 109 31.60 7.78 -29.01
CA PHE A 109 32.70 7.21 -29.76
C PHE A 109 33.63 8.36 -30.15
N LYS A 110 34.76 8.48 -29.44
CA LYS A 110 35.89 9.28 -29.90
C LYS A 110 36.56 8.53 -31.05
N ASN A 111 36.50 9.11 -32.25
CA ASN A 111 37.36 8.75 -33.38
C ASN A 111 38.79 9.22 -33.11
#